data_AF-A0A0N4T7P1-F1
#
_entry.id   AF-A0A0N4T7P1-F1
#
_cell.length_a   1.000
_cell.length_b   1.000
_cell.length_c   1.000
_cell.angle_alpha   90.00
_cell.angle_beta   90.00
_cell.angle_gamma   90.00
#
_symmetry.space_group_name_H-M   'P 1'
#
loop_
_entity.id
_entity.type
_entity.pdbx_description
1 polymer ?
#
loop_
_entity_poly.entity_id
_entity_poly.type
_entity_poly.pdbx_seq_one_letter_code
_entity_poly.pdbx_strand_id
1 'polypeptide(L)'
;MADILVEQSPFGCVYRPSEEFMDEDDEGIVYGVLSMLKLGTDQKFQTDIWALLKARAQKYSVDKKISSILENLSTPKSDIRVGLLINERLLHFPATIASPAFKSLANDLKKFAAQYRFSHVVLILKIRIADKDSNKERNEANASDVPNKRKKLTKAQKKRIAASAIANAKVIYDNREEELLFQGGLQFDYFQYPVQSDVEKDSKFGSVVREGITYRPYRRVCFLDSSTFHRYIELVSSADKL
;
A
#
# COMPACT_ATOMS: atom_id res chain seq x y z
N MET A 1 -5.74 -13.69 -12.68
CA MET A 1 -4.89 -12.50 -12.42
C MET A 1 -3.43 -12.84 -12.68
N ALA A 2 -2.88 -13.89 -12.04
CA ALA A 2 -1.51 -14.33 -12.27
C ALA A 2 -1.22 -14.63 -13.75
N ASP A 3 -2.09 -15.38 -14.43
CA ASP A 3 -1.91 -15.71 -15.86
C ASP A 3 -1.78 -14.45 -16.74
N ILE A 4 -2.62 -13.44 -16.47
CA ILE A 4 -2.58 -12.16 -17.20
C ILE A 4 -1.28 -11.40 -16.94
N LEU A 5 -0.74 -11.45 -15.71
CA LEU A 5 0.57 -10.86 -15.41
C LEU A 5 1.68 -11.58 -16.18
N VAL A 6 1.61 -12.91 -16.31
CA VAL A 6 2.59 -13.71 -17.06
C VAL A 6 2.51 -13.41 -18.55
N GLU A 7 1.30 -13.29 -19.11
CA GLU A 7 1.05 -12.96 -20.52
C GLU A 7 1.53 -11.56 -20.92
N GLN A 8 1.78 -10.66 -19.95
CA GLN A 8 2.31 -9.32 -20.21
C GLN A 8 3.82 -9.30 -20.49
N SER A 9 4.53 -10.42 -20.35
CA SER A 9 5.96 -10.52 -20.62
C SER A 9 6.33 -9.90 -21.98
N PRO A 10 7.34 -9.02 -22.06
CA PRO A 10 8.36 -8.74 -21.04
C PRO A 10 8.06 -7.53 -20.13
N PHE A 11 6.81 -7.07 -20.01
CA PHE A 11 6.47 -5.89 -19.19
C PHE A 11 6.63 -6.14 -17.69
N GLY A 12 7.42 -5.30 -17.01
CA GLY A 12 7.67 -5.37 -15.57
C GLY A 12 8.95 -6.14 -15.23
N CYS A 13 9.07 -6.55 -13.97
CA CYS A 13 10.24 -7.25 -13.44
C CYS A 13 9.83 -8.40 -12.54
N VAL A 14 10.61 -9.48 -12.59
CA VAL A 14 10.51 -10.61 -11.69
C VAL A 14 11.87 -10.77 -11.00
N TYR A 15 11.85 -10.96 -9.68
CA TYR A 15 13.06 -11.24 -8.90
C TYR A 15 13.21 -12.75 -8.79
N ARG A 16 14.28 -13.29 -9.36
CA ARG A 16 14.63 -14.71 -9.34
C ARG A 16 16.05 -14.88 -8.76
N PRO A 17 16.41 -16.06 -8.26
CA PRO A 17 17.81 -16.35 -7.95
C PRO A 17 18.67 -16.09 -9.20
N SER A 18 19.92 -15.68 -8.97
CA SER A 18 20.88 -15.57 -10.07
C SER A 18 21.21 -16.96 -10.60
N GLU A 19 21.48 -17.07 -11.90
CA GLU A 19 21.78 -18.34 -12.58
C GLU A 19 22.97 -19.09 -11.95
N GLU A 20 23.91 -18.35 -11.35
CA GLU A 20 25.06 -18.91 -10.63
C GLU A 20 24.71 -19.57 -9.28
N PHE A 21 23.52 -19.31 -8.75
CA PHE A 21 23.05 -19.80 -7.45
C PHE A 21 21.76 -20.61 -7.55
N MET A 22 21.26 -20.92 -8.76
CA MET A 22 20.11 -21.80 -8.94
C MET A 22 20.56 -23.26 -8.88
N ASP A 23 20.00 -24.03 -7.95
CA ASP A 23 20.01 -25.48 -8.00
C ASP A 23 18.71 -26.04 -8.63
N GLU A 24 18.59 -27.37 -8.73
CA GLU A 24 17.40 -28.02 -9.32
C GLU A 24 16.11 -27.71 -8.54
N ASP A 25 16.22 -27.39 -7.24
CA ASP A 25 15.07 -27.06 -6.38
C ASP A 25 14.62 -25.60 -6.54
N ASP A 26 15.51 -24.73 -7.05
CA ASP A 26 15.26 -23.30 -7.29
C ASP A 26 14.56 -23.00 -8.64
N GLU A 27 14.37 -24.02 -9.49
CA GLU A 27 13.79 -23.82 -10.83
C GLU A 27 12.33 -23.32 -10.74
N GLY A 28 12.11 -22.08 -11.17
CA GLY A 28 10.79 -21.43 -11.15
C GLY A 28 10.46 -20.65 -9.88
N ILE A 29 11.39 -20.52 -8.93
CA ILE A 29 11.17 -19.70 -7.73
C ILE A 29 11.19 -18.20 -8.07
N VAL A 30 10.16 -17.50 -7.61
CA VAL A 30 10.00 -16.05 -7.74
C VAL A 30 10.00 -15.40 -6.35
N TYR A 31 11.00 -14.55 -6.09
CA TYR A 31 11.13 -13.78 -4.85
C TYR A 31 10.34 -12.48 -4.83
N GLY A 32 9.89 -12.02 -5.99
CA GLY A 32 9.01 -10.87 -6.10
C GLY A 32 8.71 -10.46 -7.53
N VAL A 33 7.79 -9.52 -7.66
CA VAL A 33 7.28 -9.01 -8.91
C VAL A 33 7.00 -7.52 -8.80
N LEU A 34 7.42 -6.76 -9.80
CA LEU A 34 7.04 -5.38 -10.03
C LEU A 34 6.38 -5.28 -11.40
N SER A 35 5.07 -5.06 -11.46
CA SER A 35 4.33 -4.97 -12.72
C SER A 35 3.05 -4.14 -12.56
N MET A 36 2.27 -3.98 -13.62
CA MET A 36 1.01 -3.24 -13.63
C MET A 36 -0.08 -3.96 -14.41
N LEU A 37 -1.30 -3.90 -13.87
CA LEU A 37 -2.49 -4.42 -14.52
C LEU A 37 -3.47 -3.30 -14.83
N LYS A 38 -4.25 -3.43 -15.91
CA LYS A 38 -5.48 -2.66 -16.07
C LYS A 38 -6.48 -3.13 -15.01
N LEU A 39 -7.00 -2.19 -14.23
CA LEU A 39 -8.06 -2.44 -13.26
C LEU A 39 -9.40 -1.91 -13.81
N GLY A 40 -9.99 -2.68 -14.73
CA GLY A 40 -11.30 -2.40 -15.31
C GLY A 40 -12.45 -3.05 -14.54
N THR A 41 -13.47 -3.47 -15.27
CA THR A 41 -14.60 -4.28 -14.77
C THR A 41 -14.95 -5.42 -15.72
N ASP A 42 -14.05 -5.71 -16.67
CA ASP A 42 -14.23 -6.72 -17.72
C ASP A 42 -13.97 -8.15 -17.23
N GLN A 43 -13.23 -8.30 -16.14
CA GLN A 43 -12.81 -9.61 -15.62
C GLN A 43 -13.15 -9.76 -14.14
N LYS A 44 -13.44 -11.00 -13.72
CA LYS A 44 -13.88 -11.31 -12.36
C LYS A 44 -12.92 -10.80 -11.29
N PHE A 45 -11.61 -10.96 -11.47
CA PHE A 45 -10.65 -10.50 -10.46
C PHE A 45 -10.68 -8.97 -10.29
N GLN A 46 -10.97 -8.22 -11.35
CA GLN A 46 -11.05 -6.76 -11.29
C GLN A 46 -12.29 -6.32 -10.50
N THR A 47 -13.44 -6.93 -10.78
CA THR A 47 -14.67 -6.65 -10.04
C THR A 47 -14.58 -7.06 -8.57
N ASP A 48 -13.93 -8.19 -8.27
CA ASP A 48 -13.65 -8.64 -6.91
C ASP A 48 -12.74 -7.64 -6.16
N ILE A 49 -11.69 -7.12 -6.81
CA ILE A 49 -10.81 -6.09 -6.23
C ILE A 49 -11.62 -4.82 -5.93
N TRP A 50 -12.44 -4.33 -6.86
CA TRP A 50 -13.27 -3.16 -6.61
C TRP A 50 -14.26 -3.37 -5.46
N ALA A 51 -14.92 -4.53 -5.41
CA ALA A 51 -15.83 -4.88 -4.33
C ALA A 51 -15.11 -4.90 -2.97
N LEU A 52 -13.91 -5.49 -2.92
CA LEU A 52 -13.07 -5.50 -1.72
C LEU A 52 -12.72 -4.07 -1.28
N LEU A 53 -12.20 -3.24 -2.20
CA LEU A 53 -11.81 -1.86 -1.90
C LEU A 53 -12.99 -1.04 -1.37
N LYS A 54 -14.16 -1.15 -2.01
CA LYS A 54 -15.40 -0.47 -1.58
C LYS A 54 -15.84 -0.93 -0.19
N ALA A 55 -15.86 -2.24 0.06
CA ALA A 55 -16.26 -2.79 1.36
C ALA A 55 -15.30 -2.34 2.49
N ARG A 56 -13.99 -2.36 2.24
CA ARG A 56 -12.99 -1.90 3.21
C ARG A 56 -13.08 -0.38 3.43
N ALA A 57 -13.27 0.42 2.38
CA ALA A 57 -13.45 1.86 2.50
C ALA A 57 -14.71 2.22 3.29
N GLN A 58 -15.85 1.56 3.02
CA GLN A 58 -17.10 1.79 3.76
C GLN A 58 -16.93 1.54 5.27
N LYS A 59 -16.19 0.49 5.64
CA LYS A 59 -15.93 0.14 7.03
C LYS A 59 -14.92 1.09 7.69
N TYR A 60 -13.79 1.35 7.04
CA TYR A 60 -12.62 1.95 7.69
C TYR A 60 -12.36 3.41 7.32
N SER A 61 -12.76 3.86 6.12
CA SER A 61 -12.61 5.28 5.76
C SER A 61 -13.47 6.15 6.68
N VAL A 62 -12.89 7.29 7.07
CA VAL A 62 -13.61 8.39 7.73
C VAL A 62 -13.95 9.50 6.73
N ASP A 63 -13.23 9.56 5.62
CA ASP A 63 -13.43 10.55 4.58
C ASP A 63 -14.39 9.99 3.53
N LYS A 64 -15.50 10.72 3.32
CA LYS A 64 -16.53 10.37 2.35
C LYS A 64 -16.03 10.48 0.91
N LYS A 65 -15.00 11.31 0.65
CA LYS A 65 -14.43 11.45 -0.70
C LYS A 65 -13.88 10.14 -1.24
N ILE A 66 -13.37 9.26 -0.36
CA ILE A 66 -12.81 7.96 -0.74
C ILE A 66 -13.87 7.08 -1.42
N SER A 67 -15.09 7.08 -0.92
CA SER A 67 -16.20 6.36 -1.57
C SER A 67 -16.49 6.94 -2.95
N SER A 68 -16.53 8.27 -3.08
CA SER A 68 -16.73 8.94 -4.38
C SER A 68 -15.62 8.62 -5.38
N ILE A 69 -14.35 8.58 -4.93
CA ILE A 69 -13.21 8.19 -5.77
C ILE A 69 -13.38 6.76 -6.27
N LEU A 70 -13.67 5.81 -5.36
CA LEU A 70 -13.87 4.41 -5.72
C LEU A 70 -15.04 4.21 -6.70
N GLU A 71 -16.15 4.91 -6.53
CA GLU A 71 -17.26 4.87 -7.49
C GLU A 71 -16.86 5.46 -8.84
N ASN A 72 -16.16 6.59 -8.86
CA ASN A 72 -15.72 7.23 -10.08
C ASN A 72 -14.74 6.36 -10.88
N LEU A 73 -13.75 5.75 -10.19
CA LEU A 73 -12.71 4.95 -10.82
C LEU A 73 -13.17 3.55 -11.26
N SER A 74 -14.20 2.99 -10.61
CA SER A 74 -14.76 1.68 -10.97
C SER A 74 -15.90 1.75 -12.00
N THR A 75 -16.40 2.95 -12.31
CA THR A 75 -17.43 3.14 -13.33
C THR A 75 -16.77 3.27 -14.71
N PRO A 76 -17.15 2.47 -15.71
CA PRO A 76 -16.58 2.58 -17.06
C PRO A 76 -16.83 3.96 -17.68
N LYS A 77 -15.75 4.70 -17.97
CA LYS A 77 -15.77 5.98 -18.69
C LYS A 77 -14.64 6.02 -19.71
N SER A 78 -14.82 6.71 -20.83
CA SER A 78 -13.85 6.73 -21.93
C SER A 78 -12.55 7.47 -21.59
N ASP A 79 -12.60 8.43 -20.66
CA ASP A 79 -11.48 9.24 -20.20
C ASP A 79 -10.74 8.64 -18.98
N ILE A 80 -11.37 7.72 -18.25
CA ILE A 80 -10.80 7.06 -17.07
C ILE A 80 -10.26 5.68 -17.43
N ARG A 81 -8.95 5.54 -17.32
CA ARG A 81 -8.26 4.26 -17.34
C ARG A 81 -7.47 4.08 -16.05
N VAL A 82 -7.75 3.00 -15.32
CA VAL A 82 -7.12 2.73 -14.02
C VAL A 82 -6.08 1.62 -14.16
N GLY A 83 -4.88 1.88 -13.65
CA GLY A 83 -3.83 0.89 -13.44
C GLY A 83 -3.81 0.42 -11.99
N LEU A 84 -3.39 -0.82 -11.76
CA LEU A 84 -3.05 -1.36 -10.46
C LEU A 84 -1.56 -1.68 -10.47
N LEU A 85 -0.77 -1.00 -9.64
CA LEU A 85 0.64 -1.35 -9.45
C LEU A 85 0.73 -2.58 -8.53
N ILE A 86 1.44 -3.60 -8.99
CA ILE A 86 1.83 -4.76 -8.20
C ILE A 86 3.31 -4.57 -7.87
N ASN A 87 3.61 -4.30 -6.61
CA ASN A 87 4.98 -4.19 -6.09
C ASN A 87 5.10 -5.12 -4.88
N GLU A 88 5.45 -6.37 -5.13
CA GLU A 88 5.41 -7.41 -4.11
C GLU A 88 6.72 -8.19 -4.11
N ARG A 89 7.25 -8.46 -2.92
CA ARG A 89 8.45 -9.29 -2.73
C ARG A 89 8.42 -9.95 -1.36
N LEU A 90 9.23 -11.00 -1.21
CA LEU A 90 9.44 -11.66 0.06
C LEU A 90 9.96 -10.67 1.11
N LEU A 91 9.59 -10.92 2.37
CA LEU A 91 10.12 -10.14 3.47
C LEU A 91 11.65 -10.23 3.50
N HIS A 92 12.29 -9.13 3.91
CA HIS A 92 13.75 -9.00 3.99
C HIS A 92 14.50 -8.99 2.66
N PHE A 93 13.79 -9.03 1.52
CA PHE A 93 14.44 -8.78 0.23
C PHE A 93 15.02 -7.35 0.19
N PRO A 94 16.29 -7.17 -0.23
CA PRO A 94 16.97 -5.88 -0.13
C PRO A 94 16.22 -4.75 -0.85
N ALA A 95 16.08 -3.59 -0.20
CA ALA A 95 15.42 -2.42 -0.80
C ALA A 95 16.21 -1.82 -1.97
N THR A 96 17.51 -2.11 -2.07
CA THR A 96 18.40 -1.66 -3.15
C THR A 96 17.95 -2.14 -4.54
N ILE A 97 17.12 -3.18 -4.63
CA ILE A 97 16.55 -3.64 -5.91
C ILE A 97 15.52 -2.67 -6.48
N ALA A 98 14.90 -1.84 -5.65
CA ALA A 98 13.75 -1.03 -6.07
C ALA A 98 14.16 0.02 -7.12
N SER A 99 15.28 0.73 -6.93
CA SER A 99 15.74 1.73 -7.92
C SER A 99 15.91 1.14 -9.33
N PRO A 100 16.73 0.09 -9.56
CA PRO A 100 16.86 -0.49 -10.90
C PRO A 100 15.55 -1.10 -11.42
N ALA A 101 14.73 -1.72 -10.56
CA ALA A 101 13.44 -2.28 -10.98
C ALA A 101 12.46 -1.19 -11.45
N PHE A 102 12.38 -0.07 -10.74
CA PHE A 102 11.53 1.07 -11.12
C PHE A 102 12.06 1.80 -12.37
N LYS A 103 13.38 1.85 -12.59
CA LYS A 103 13.97 2.31 -13.85
C LYS A 103 13.53 1.42 -15.02
N SER A 104 13.53 0.10 -14.84
CA SER A 104 13.05 -0.82 -15.86
C SER A 104 11.55 -0.62 -16.13
N LEU A 105 10.73 -0.52 -15.08
CA LEU A 105 9.30 -0.25 -15.22
C LEU A 105 9.04 1.08 -15.95
N ALA A 106 9.82 2.13 -15.66
CA ALA A 106 9.72 3.41 -16.37
C ALA A 106 10.02 3.27 -17.87
N ASN A 107 10.99 2.44 -18.24
CA ASN A 107 11.31 2.16 -19.64
C ASN A 107 10.19 1.37 -20.32
N ASP A 108 9.62 0.39 -19.63
CA ASP A 108 8.48 -0.38 -20.14
C ASP A 108 7.24 0.50 -20.34
N LEU A 109 6.93 1.39 -19.40
CA LEU A 109 5.82 2.34 -19.54
C LEU A 109 6.00 3.24 -20.77
N LYS A 110 7.23 3.62 -21.11
CA LYS A 110 7.53 4.36 -22.34
C LYS A 110 7.37 3.49 -23.59
N LYS A 111 7.93 2.28 -23.57
CA LYS A 111 7.89 1.33 -24.70
C LYS A 111 6.46 0.90 -25.04
N PHE A 112 5.63 0.70 -24.03
CA PHE A 112 4.25 0.22 -24.14
C PHE A 112 3.22 1.30 -23.81
N ALA A 113 3.54 2.58 -24.08
CA ALA A 113 2.74 3.73 -23.67
C ALA A 113 1.26 3.62 -24.08
N ALA A 114 0.93 3.13 -25.27
CA ALA A 114 -0.46 2.95 -25.69
C ALA A 114 -1.23 1.95 -24.79
N GLN A 115 -0.57 0.87 -24.37
CA GLN A 115 -1.15 -0.17 -23.54
C GLN A 115 -1.20 0.21 -22.05
N TYR A 116 -0.29 1.04 -21.54
CA TYR A 116 -0.23 1.38 -20.11
C TYR A 116 -0.48 2.87 -19.83
N ARG A 117 -1.20 3.57 -20.72
CA ARG A 117 -1.66 4.95 -20.51
C ARG A 117 -2.80 5.01 -19.49
N PHE A 118 -2.46 4.99 -18.21
CA PHE A 118 -3.43 5.12 -17.12
C PHE A 118 -3.62 6.59 -16.73
N SER A 119 -4.88 6.97 -16.57
CA SER A 119 -5.27 8.26 -15.97
C SER A 119 -5.05 8.28 -14.46
N HIS A 120 -5.21 7.11 -13.81
CA HIS A 120 -5.10 6.92 -12.37
C HIS A 120 -4.43 5.59 -12.08
N VAL A 121 -3.69 5.51 -10.98
CA VAL A 121 -3.05 4.29 -10.51
C VAL A 121 -3.42 4.03 -9.06
N VAL A 122 -3.87 2.81 -8.79
CA VAL A 122 -4.12 2.29 -7.45
C VAL A 122 -2.88 1.54 -6.98
N LEU A 123 -2.45 1.84 -5.76
CA LEU A 123 -1.39 1.12 -5.06
C LEU A 123 -1.95 0.57 -3.75
N ILE A 124 -1.63 -0.67 -3.42
CA ILE A 124 -1.99 -1.28 -2.13
C ILE A 124 -0.71 -1.59 -1.38
N LEU A 125 -0.37 -0.72 -0.43
CA LEU A 125 0.87 -0.80 0.34
C LEU A 125 0.68 -1.74 1.53
N LYS A 126 1.72 -2.52 1.83
CA LYS A 126 1.83 -3.29 3.08
C LYS A 126 2.60 -2.46 4.09
N ILE A 127 1.92 -2.04 5.16
CA ILE A 127 2.52 -1.20 6.19
C ILE A 127 2.24 -1.77 7.59
N ARG A 128 3.06 -1.38 8.55
CA ARG A 128 2.80 -1.61 9.98
C ARG A 128 2.72 -0.28 10.71
N ILE A 129 1.68 -0.10 11.51
CA ILE A 129 1.40 1.15 12.21
C ILE A 129 1.61 0.93 13.69
N ALA A 130 2.34 1.83 14.34
CA ALA A 130 2.57 1.80 15.78
C ALA A 130 1.24 1.85 16.54
N ASP A 131 1.09 0.98 17.53
CA ASP A 131 0.10 1.17 18.58
C ASP A 131 0.38 2.47 19.33
N LYS A 132 -0.65 3.05 19.93
CA LYS A 132 -0.44 4.17 20.84
C LYS A 132 0.45 3.73 21.98
N ASP A 133 1.48 4.51 22.32
CA ASP A 133 2.33 4.29 23.49
C ASP A 133 1.46 4.23 24.75
N SER A 134 1.16 3.01 25.20
CA SER A 134 0.47 2.78 26.49
C SER A 134 1.34 3.23 27.67
N ASN A 135 2.65 3.44 27.46
CA ASN A 135 3.58 3.94 28.48
C ASN A 135 3.51 5.45 28.71
N LYS A 136 3.07 6.28 27.73
CA LYS A 136 2.90 7.73 27.98
C LYS A 136 1.63 8.03 28.77
N GLU A 137 0.56 7.27 28.55
CA GLU A 137 -0.69 7.43 29.32
C GLU A 137 -0.52 7.03 30.81
N ARG A 138 0.41 6.12 31.15
CA ARG A 138 0.69 5.76 32.56
C ARG A 138 1.45 6.85 33.33
N ASN A 139 2.29 7.63 32.65
CA ASN A 139 3.06 8.69 33.30
C ASN A 139 2.29 10.02 33.40
N GLU A 140 1.36 10.30 32.48
CA GLU A 140 0.50 11.48 32.56
C GLU A 140 -0.71 11.30 33.50
N ALA A 141 -1.14 10.06 33.77
CA ALA A 141 -2.22 9.77 34.72
C ALA A 141 -1.84 10.02 36.20
N ASN A 142 -0.55 10.21 36.51
CA ASN A 142 -0.08 10.51 37.87
C ASN A 142 0.13 12.00 38.15
N ALA A 143 -0.26 12.89 37.23
CA ALA A 143 -0.15 14.34 37.42
C ALA A 143 -1.40 15.07 36.91
N SER A 144 -2.53 14.97 37.63
CA SER A 144 -3.44 16.10 37.89
C SER A 144 -4.74 15.63 38.55
N ASP A 145 -4.88 15.99 39.84
CA ASP A 145 -6.18 16.10 40.51
C ASP A 145 -6.97 17.25 39.86
N VAL A 146 -7.88 16.92 38.94
CA VAL A 146 -9.02 17.80 38.59
C VAL A 146 -10.26 16.94 38.35
N PRO A 147 -11.35 17.10 39.14
CA PRO A 147 -12.59 16.39 38.88
C PRO A 147 -13.39 17.19 37.85
N ASN A 148 -13.54 16.71 36.60
CA ASN A 148 -14.62 17.24 35.75
C ASN A 148 -15.07 16.33 34.58
N LYS A 149 -16.35 15.95 34.66
CA LYS A 149 -17.32 15.53 33.62
C LYS A 149 -16.75 15.22 32.23
N ARG A 150 -16.30 13.97 32.01
CA ARG A 150 -16.09 13.42 30.65
C ARG A 150 -17.43 13.34 29.90
N LYS A 151 -17.70 14.28 28.99
CA LYS A 151 -18.81 14.18 28.02
C LYS A 151 -18.68 12.83 27.26
N LYS A 152 -19.74 12.00 27.26
CA LYS A 152 -19.77 10.76 26.47
C LYS A 152 -19.67 11.10 24.98
N LEU A 153 -18.53 10.77 24.37
CA LEU A 153 -18.30 10.93 22.93
C LEU A 153 -19.21 9.99 22.12
N THR A 154 -19.74 10.49 21.01
CA THR A 154 -20.52 9.67 20.06
C THR A 154 -19.64 8.65 19.33
N LYS A 155 -20.25 7.59 18.78
CA LYS A 155 -19.53 6.56 17.99
C LYS A 155 -18.77 7.17 16.81
N ALA A 156 -19.34 8.17 16.14
CA ALA A 156 -18.72 8.88 15.03
C ALA A 156 -17.49 9.70 15.48
N GLN A 157 -17.59 10.40 16.61
CA GLN A 157 -16.46 11.15 17.18
C GLN A 157 -15.32 10.21 17.59
N LYS A 158 -15.64 9.08 18.25
CA LYS A 158 -14.64 8.05 18.59
C LYS A 158 -13.93 7.50 17.35
N LYS A 159 -14.67 7.21 16.27
CA LYS A 159 -14.09 6.75 14.99
C LYS A 159 -13.14 7.79 14.39
N ARG A 160 -13.50 9.08 14.40
CA ARG A 160 -12.65 10.16 13.89
C ARG A 160 -11.37 10.34 14.71
N ILE A 161 -11.46 10.31 16.04
CA ILE A 161 -10.28 10.42 16.92
C ILE A 161 -9.35 9.22 16.71
N ALA A 162 -9.89 8.01 16.63
CA ALA A 162 -9.09 6.82 16.35
C ALA A 162 -8.40 6.90 14.98
N ALA A 163 -9.13 7.32 13.93
CA ALA A 163 -8.57 7.48 12.60
C ALA A 163 -7.48 8.56 12.54
N SER A 164 -7.67 9.70 13.23
CA SER A 164 -6.67 10.76 13.31
C SER A 164 -5.40 10.31 14.04
N ALA A 165 -5.54 9.57 15.15
CA ALA A 165 -4.39 9.03 15.85
C ALA A 165 -3.61 8.02 14.99
N ILE A 166 -4.34 7.18 14.25
CA ILE A 166 -3.76 6.21 13.31
C ILE A 166 -3.04 6.92 12.15
N ALA A 167 -3.57 8.03 11.64
CA ALA A 167 -2.95 8.80 10.57
C ALA A 167 -1.62 9.47 10.99
N ASN A 168 -1.50 9.83 12.27
CA ASN A 168 -0.31 10.48 12.84
C ASN A 168 0.67 9.50 13.51
N ALA A 169 0.38 8.21 13.51
CA ALA A 169 1.23 7.20 14.13
C ALA A 169 2.48 6.89 13.28
N LYS A 170 3.56 6.44 13.92
CA LYS A 170 4.77 5.98 13.22
C LYS A 170 4.44 4.77 12.34
N VAL A 171 4.93 4.79 11.11
CA VAL A 171 4.67 3.76 10.09
C VAL A 171 5.98 3.09 9.71
N ILE A 172 5.94 1.77 9.56
CA ILE A 172 6.99 0.97 8.92
C ILE A 172 6.41 0.47 7.59
N TYR A 173 7.14 0.67 6.51
CA TYR A 173 6.79 0.15 5.19
C TYR A 173 7.49 -1.20 4.98
N ASP A 174 6.75 -2.20 4.50
CA ASP A 174 7.34 -3.50 4.17
C ASP A 174 8.28 -3.35 2.97
N ASN A 175 7.87 -2.53 2.00
CA ASN A 175 8.67 -2.09 0.88
C ASN A 175 9.13 -0.65 1.13
N ARG A 176 10.41 -0.45 1.44
CA ARG A 176 10.91 0.87 1.89
C ARG A 176 10.72 2.01 0.88
N GLU A 177 10.81 1.73 -0.40
CA GLU A 177 10.61 2.72 -1.46
C GLU A 177 9.20 3.35 -1.44
N GLU A 178 8.21 2.64 -0.90
CA GLU A 178 6.84 3.14 -0.77
C GLU A 178 6.73 4.28 0.26
N GLU A 179 7.73 4.44 1.13
CA GLU A 179 7.83 5.57 2.04
C GLU A 179 8.03 6.89 1.28
N LEU A 180 8.70 6.85 0.12
CA LEU A 180 8.95 8.04 -0.71
C LEU A 180 7.66 8.71 -1.20
N LEU A 181 6.56 7.97 -1.31
CA LEU A 181 5.23 8.55 -1.59
C LEU A 181 4.87 9.64 -0.56
N PHE A 182 5.24 9.45 0.70
CA PHE A 182 4.85 10.31 1.81
C PHE A 182 5.92 11.35 2.18
N GLN A 183 7.14 11.20 1.65
CA GLN A 183 8.25 12.14 1.86
C GLN A 183 8.40 13.12 0.67
N GLY A 184 8.03 12.72 -0.54
CA GLY A 184 8.27 13.46 -1.78
C GLY A 184 7.36 14.67 -2.06
N GLY A 185 6.57 15.10 -1.08
CA GLY A 185 5.60 16.20 -1.25
C GLY A 185 4.47 15.90 -2.24
N LEU A 186 4.24 14.62 -2.55
CA LEU A 186 3.17 14.18 -3.44
C LEU A 186 1.82 14.35 -2.77
N GLN A 187 0.83 14.82 -3.52
CA GLN A 187 -0.55 14.94 -3.06
C GLN A 187 -1.40 13.87 -3.72
N PHE A 188 -2.04 13.04 -2.91
CA PHE A 188 -2.93 11.98 -3.36
C PHE A 188 -3.86 11.57 -2.22
N ASP A 189 -4.95 10.92 -2.58
CA ASP A 189 -5.89 10.39 -1.62
C ASP A 189 -5.53 8.95 -1.25
N TYR A 190 -5.73 8.62 0.02
CA TYR A 190 -5.57 7.25 0.48
C TYR A 190 -6.51 6.94 1.63
N PHE A 191 -6.76 5.65 1.84
CA PHE A 191 -7.34 5.14 3.07
C PHE A 191 -6.58 3.90 3.53
N GLN A 192 -6.79 3.49 4.76
CA GLN A 192 -6.11 2.33 5.31
C GLN A 192 -7.03 1.50 6.19
N TYR A 193 -6.75 0.21 6.26
CA TYR A 193 -7.52 -0.74 7.06
C TYR A 193 -6.62 -1.78 7.72
N PRO A 194 -6.94 -2.20 8.95
CA PRO A 194 -6.20 -3.25 9.63
C PRO A 194 -6.46 -4.60 8.96
N VAL A 195 -5.43 -5.45 8.95
CA VAL A 195 -5.52 -6.83 8.46
C VAL A 195 -5.17 -7.86 9.52
N GLN A 196 -5.13 -7.47 10.79
CA GLN A 196 -4.78 -8.37 11.89
C GLN A 196 -5.75 -9.56 12.02
N SER A 197 -7.04 -9.36 11.74
CA SER A 197 -8.03 -10.46 11.72
C SER A 197 -7.77 -11.49 10.61
N ASP A 198 -7.01 -11.10 9.59
CA ASP A 198 -6.75 -11.87 8.40
C ASP A 198 -5.41 -12.63 8.55
N VAL A 199 -4.76 -12.53 9.71
CA VAL A 199 -3.50 -13.17 10.07
C VAL A 199 -3.73 -14.12 11.25
N GLU A 200 -3.17 -15.33 11.19
CA GLU A 200 -3.27 -16.30 12.28
C GLU A 200 -2.69 -15.73 13.58
N LYS A 201 -3.32 -16.03 14.71
CA LYS A 201 -2.97 -15.42 16.01
C LYS A 201 -1.51 -15.64 16.42
N ASP A 202 -0.95 -16.78 16.04
CA ASP A 202 0.42 -17.18 16.38
C ASP A 202 1.43 -16.82 15.28
N SER A 203 0.97 -16.17 14.22
CA SER A 203 1.79 -15.78 13.09
C SER A 203 2.71 -14.62 13.45
N LYS A 204 3.99 -14.74 13.11
CA LYS A 204 4.99 -13.65 13.19
C LYS A 204 4.61 -12.41 12.36
N PHE A 205 3.61 -12.53 11.49
CA PHE A 205 3.06 -11.44 10.69
C PHE A 205 1.98 -10.62 11.44
N GLY A 206 1.51 -11.09 12.60
CA GLY A 206 0.41 -10.48 13.35
C GLY A 206 0.79 -9.19 14.09
N SER A 207 2.05 -9.03 14.46
CA SER A 207 2.64 -7.78 14.98
C SER A 207 4.17 -7.84 15.00
N VAL A 208 4.82 -6.67 15.04
CA VAL A 208 6.28 -6.57 15.23
C VAL A 208 6.55 -5.59 16.37
N VAL A 209 7.39 -5.98 17.33
CA VAL A 209 7.85 -5.07 18.39
C VAL A 209 9.21 -4.49 17.98
N ARG A 210 9.32 -3.16 17.95
CA ARG A 210 10.60 -2.45 17.76
C ARG A 210 10.71 -1.36 18.81
N GLU A 211 11.84 -1.32 19.51
CA GLU A 211 12.11 -0.28 20.52
C GLU A 211 11.00 -0.22 21.60
N GLY A 212 10.42 -1.37 21.96
CA GLY A 212 9.31 -1.47 22.91
C GLY A 212 7.94 -1.05 22.38
N ILE A 213 7.85 -0.62 21.12
CA ILE A 213 6.59 -0.22 20.46
C ILE A 213 6.09 -1.38 19.60
N THR A 214 4.83 -1.77 19.80
CA THR A 214 4.14 -2.77 18.98
C THR A 214 3.61 -2.12 17.70
N TYR A 215 3.92 -2.72 16.54
CA TYR A 215 3.40 -2.30 15.24
C TYR A 215 2.45 -3.36 14.69
N ARG A 216 1.26 -2.95 14.28
CA ARG A 216 0.21 -3.84 13.73
C ARG A 216 0.12 -3.73 12.21
N PRO A 217 -0.22 -4.81 11.50
CA PRO A 217 -0.29 -4.82 10.05
C PRO A 217 -1.55 -4.12 9.52
N TYR A 218 -1.35 -3.27 8.52
CA TYR A 218 -2.37 -2.57 7.77
C TYR A 218 -2.15 -2.73 6.27
N ARG A 219 -3.19 -2.44 5.51
CA ARG A 219 -3.09 -2.10 4.09
C ARG A 219 -3.43 -0.64 3.92
N ARG A 220 -2.63 0.07 3.13
CA ARG A 220 -2.88 1.46 2.75
C ARG A 220 -3.11 1.52 1.25
N VAL A 221 -4.30 1.92 0.84
CA VAL A 221 -4.71 2.01 -0.56
C VAL A 221 -4.57 3.46 -1.00
N CYS A 222 -3.70 3.71 -1.96
CA CYS A 222 -3.40 5.05 -2.48
C CYS A 222 -3.98 5.20 -3.90
N PHE A 223 -4.52 6.38 -4.20
CA PHE A 223 -5.10 6.74 -5.51
C PHE A 223 -4.31 7.91 -6.09
N LEU A 224 -3.46 7.62 -7.07
CA LEU A 224 -2.62 8.61 -7.71
C LEU A 224 -3.20 8.94 -9.08
N ASP A 225 -3.19 10.21 -9.46
CA ASP A 225 -3.32 10.56 -10.87
C ASP A 225 -2.04 10.18 -11.64
N SER A 226 -2.11 10.21 -12.97
CA SER A 226 -1.00 9.86 -13.84
C SER A 226 0.27 10.66 -13.52
N SER A 227 0.16 11.98 -13.30
CA SER A 227 1.32 12.84 -13.07
C SER A 227 2.03 12.53 -11.75
N THR A 228 1.25 12.29 -10.70
CA THR A 228 1.72 11.94 -9.36
C THR A 228 2.38 10.56 -9.39
N PHE A 229 1.81 9.61 -10.14
CA PHE A 229 2.41 8.29 -10.32
C PHE A 229 3.75 8.36 -11.05
N HIS A 230 3.87 9.09 -12.16
CA HIS A 230 5.15 9.23 -12.87
C HIS A 230 6.22 9.88 -11.98
N ARG A 231 5.86 10.91 -11.21
CA ARG A 231 6.78 11.53 -10.25
C ARG A 231 7.21 10.56 -9.14
N TYR A 232 6.32 9.69 -8.67
CA TYR A 232 6.70 8.62 -7.75
C TYR A 232 7.70 7.65 -8.38
N ILE A 233 7.47 7.20 -9.62
CA ILE A 233 8.41 6.34 -10.35
C ILE A 233 9.79 7.00 -10.46
N GLU A 234 9.85 8.29 -10.76
CA GLU A 234 11.10 9.06 -10.82
C GLU A 234 11.82 9.11 -9.47
N LEU A 235 11.09 9.39 -8.38
CA LEU A 235 11.67 9.43 -7.02
C LEU A 235 12.30 8.09 -6.64
N VAL A 236 11.62 6.97 -6.88
CA VAL A 236 12.17 5.63 -6.57
C VAL A 236 13.34 5.30 -7.48
N SER A 237 13.23 5.63 -8.78
CA SER A 237 14.29 5.39 -9.77
C SER A 237 15.57 6.14 -9.40
N SER A 238 15.47 7.35 -8.86
CA SER A 238 16.63 8.18 -8.49
C SER A 238 17.12 7.97 -7.05
N ALA A 239 16.51 7.06 -6.28
CA ALA A 239 16.94 6.79 -4.92
C ALA A 239 18.23 5.94 -4.90
N ASP A 240 19.38 6.58 -4.71
CA ASP A 240 20.68 5.90 -4.63
C ASP A 240 20.81 5.00 -3.38
N LYS A 241 20.02 5.27 -2.33
CA LYS A 241 19.95 4.47 -1.09
C LYS A 241 18.52 4.47 -0.54
N LEU A 242 18.02 3.28 -0.20
CA LEU A 242 16.72 2.99 0.44
C LEU A 242 16.93 2.15 1.71
#